data_AF-A0A084XWA4-F1
#
_entry.id   AF-A0A084XWA4-F1
#
_cell.length_a   1.000
_cell.length_b   1.000
_cell.length_c   1.000
_cell.angle_alpha   90.00
_cell.angle_beta   90.00
_cell.angle_gamma   90.00
#
_symmetry.space_group_name_H-M   'P 1'
#
loop_
_entity.id
_entity.type
_entity.pdbx_description
1 polymer ?
#
loop_
_entity_poly.entity_id
_entity_poly.type
_entity_poly.pdbx_seq_one_letter_code
_entity_poly.pdbx_strand_id
1 'polypeptide(L)'
;MKICVLPGDGIGPEIIAEAVRVLQALELGCEMEEGLLGGCAVDATGEPYPQATQALAQQADAVLLGAVGGPQWDSLPRAQRPERGLLGIRQQLGLFANLRPAILYPELANASSLKPEVVAGLDILIVRELTGDIYFGQPRGIEMRVLDGRQERFAFNTMHYSESEIRRIVRVAFEAARKRNRKLCSVDKMNVLETTQLWRDVATETAAEYPDVELSHMLVDNAAMQLVRKPLQFDVLVTGNLFGDILSDEAAMLTGSIGMLPSASLDANHKGLYEPCHGSAPDIAGRGLANPLATILSAAMMLRYTFAQESAALRIENAVRKVLAQGYRTADIHEPGMQKVGTRAMGDAVLAAL
;
A
#
# COMPACT_ATOMS: atom_id res chain seq x y z
N MET A 1 10.32 8.64 19.31
CA MET A 1 9.52 8.07 18.21
C MET A 1 9.76 6.57 18.22
N LYS A 2 8.79 5.78 18.71
CA LYS A 2 8.92 4.32 18.79
C LYS A 2 8.35 3.68 17.52
N ILE A 3 9.18 2.89 16.83
CA ILE A 3 8.85 2.26 15.57
C ILE A 3 8.96 0.74 15.73
N CYS A 4 7.86 0.04 15.46
CA CYS A 4 7.85 -1.41 15.32
C CYS A 4 8.32 -1.76 13.91
N VAL A 5 9.47 -2.42 13.79
CA VAL A 5 10.05 -2.83 12.51
C VAL A 5 9.70 -4.29 12.27
N LEU A 6 9.05 -4.57 11.14
CA LEU A 6 8.62 -5.91 10.75
C LEU A 6 9.28 -6.26 9.42
N PRO A 7 10.47 -6.88 9.41
CA PRO A 7 11.16 -7.24 8.17
C PRO A 7 10.31 -8.16 7.27
N GLY A 8 9.69 -9.17 7.88
CA GLY A 8 8.86 -10.16 7.21
C GLY A 8 9.65 -11.14 6.34
N ASP A 9 9.14 -11.45 5.16
CA ASP A 9 9.55 -12.56 4.31
C ASP A 9 10.20 -12.11 2.98
N GLY A 10 10.91 -13.05 2.33
CA GLY A 10 11.47 -12.85 1.00
C GLY A 10 12.49 -11.70 0.95
N ILE A 11 12.23 -10.70 0.10
CA ILE A 11 13.07 -9.48 0.02
C ILE A 11 12.89 -8.52 1.20
N GLY A 12 11.87 -8.73 2.04
CA GLY A 12 11.50 -7.85 3.15
C GLY A 12 12.67 -7.45 4.05
N PRO A 13 13.48 -8.39 4.55
CA PRO A 13 14.68 -8.08 5.34
C PRO A 13 15.71 -7.21 4.61
N GLU A 14 15.93 -7.42 3.31
CA GLU A 14 16.94 -6.67 2.55
C GLU A 14 16.53 -5.21 2.34
N ILE A 15 15.26 -4.95 2.03
CA ILE A 15 14.74 -3.59 1.79
C ILE A 15 14.52 -2.82 3.10
N ILE A 16 14.12 -3.50 4.18
CA ILE A 16 13.95 -2.89 5.50
C ILE A 16 15.29 -2.46 6.08
N ALA A 17 16.34 -3.26 5.89
CA ALA A 17 17.68 -2.87 6.30
C ALA A 17 18.09 -1.50 5.72
N GLU A 18 17.81 -1.25 4.44
CA GLU A 18 18.14 0.03 3.80
C GLU A 18 17.26 1.19 4.30
N ALA A 19 15.97 0.97 4.53
CA ALA A 19 15.10 1.99 5.11
C ALA A 19 15.51 2.36 6.54
N VAL A 20 15.88 1.37 7.36
CA VAL A 20 16.39 1.59 8.73
C VAL A 20 17.70 2.38 8.69
N ARG A 21 18.63 2.06 7.78
CA ARG A 21 19.88 2.82 7.61
C ARG A 21 19.60 4.29 7.28
N VAL A 22 18.65 4.56 6.38
CA VAL A 22 18.23 5.94 6.03
C VAL A 22 17.63 6.65 7.24
N LEU A 23 16.75 6.00 8.00
CA LEU A 23 16.17 6.58 9.22
C LEU A 23 17.22 6.90 10.29
N GLN A 24 18.22 6.03 10.48
CA GLN A 24 19.32 6.24 11.42
C GLN A 24 20.18 7.45 11.02
N ALA A 25 20.45 7.64 9.73
CA ALA A 25 21.26 8.75 9.22
C ALA A 25 20.61 10.13 9.40
N LEU A 26 19.31 10.19 9.68
CA LEU A 26 18.61 11.44 9.98
C LEU A 26 18.74 11.88 11.45
N GLU A 27 19.28 11.03 12.33
CA GLU A 27 19.54 11.35 13.76
C GLU A 27 18.31 11.87 14.54
N LEU A 28 17.11 11.41 14.19
CA LEU A 28 15.85 11.92 14.76
C LEU A 28 15.52 11.35 16.16
N GLY A 29 16.34 10.47 16.73
CA GLY A 29 16.02 9.81 18.01
C GLY A 29 14.91 8.77 17.89
N CYS A 30 14.90 8.01 16.79
CA CYS A 30 14.00 6.87 16.60
C CYS A 30 14.43 5.68 17.46
N GLU A 31 13.50 5.17 18.28
CA GLU A 31 13.64 3.87 18.96
C GLU A 31 12.99 2.82 18.08
N MET A 32 13.80 1.91 17.52
CA MET A 32 13.33 0.86 16.62
C MET A 32 13.48 -0.50 17.30
N GLU A 33 12.39 -1.26 17.31
CA GLU A 33 12.34 -2.61 17.89
C GLU A 33 11.73 -3.56 16.85
N GLU A 34 12.41 -4.69 16.61
CA GLU A 34 12.00 -5.66 15.59
C GLU A 34 11.01 -6.69 16.13
N GLY A 35 10.02 -7.04 15.31
CA GLY A 35 9.04 -8.10 15.58
C GLY A 35 8.88 -9.05 14.40
N LEU A 36 8.18 -10.17 14.64
CA LEU A 36 7.93 -11.19 13.62
C LEU A 36 6.53 -11.03 13.03
N LEU A 37 6.43 -11.02 11.69
CA LEU A 37 5.17 -11.03 10.96
C LEU A 37 5.31 -11.84 9.68
N GLY A 38 4.30 -12.64 9.34
CA GLY A 38 4.28 -13.43 8.11
C GLY A 38 4.85 -14.83 8.29
N GLY A 39 5.45 -15.38 7.24
CA GLY A 39 5.98 -16.73 7.19
C GLY A 39 7.11 -16.97 8.18
N CYS A 40 8.02 -16.00 8.36
CA CYS A 40 9.06 -16.04 9.37
C CYS A 40 8.49 -16.17 10.80
N ALA A 41 7.32 -15.60 11.06
CA ALA A 41 6.63 -15.75 12.33
C ALA A 41 6.00 -17.13 12.48
N VAL A 42 5.45 -17.69 11.40
CA VAL A 42 4.92 -19.07 11.38
C VAL A 42 6.04 -20.07 11.64
N ASP A 43 7.19 -19.91 10.97
CA ASP A 43 8.34 -20.80 11.12
C ASP A 43 8.88 -20.77 12.57
N ALA A 44 8.87 -19.60 13.22
CA ALA A 44 9.38 -19.42 14.56
C ALA A 44 8.38 -19.76 15.69
N THR A 45 7.09 -19.53 15.48
CA THR A 45 6.07 -19.55 16.55
C THR A 45 4.82 -20.37 16.23
N GLY A 46 4.66 -20.81 14.98
CA GLY A 46 3.45 -21.47 14.48
C GLY A 46 2.33 -20.52 14.08
N GLU A 47 2.48 -19.21 14.30
CA GLU A 47 1.47 -18.18 14.01
C GLU A 47 2.03 -17.05 13.14
N PRO A 48 1.28 -16.54 12.15
CA PRO A 48 1.75 -15.48 11.26
C PRO A 48 1.76 -14.09 11.92
N TYR A 49 1.15 -13.94 13.10
CA TYR A 49 1.13 -12.70 13.87
C TYR A 49 1.08 -12.97 15.39
N PRO A 50 2.21 -13.33 16.00
CA PRO A 50 2.28 -13.78 17.39
C PRO A 50 1.99 -12.64 18.37
N GLN A 51 1.55 -13.01 19.58
CA GLN A 51 1.15 -12.07 20.63
C GLN A 51 2.24 -11.04 21.00
N ALA A 52 3.52 -11.43 20.95
CA ALA A 52 4.63 -10.51 21.20
C ALA A 52 4.65 -9.36 20.17
N THR A 53 4.50 -9.66 18.88
CA THR A 53 4.41 -8.66 17.82
C THR A 53 3.14 -7.82 17.94
N GLN A 54 2.02 -8.42 18.36
CA GLN A 54 0.77 -7.69 18.63
C GLN A 54 0.97 -6.62 19.72
N ALA A 55 1.64 -6.98 20.82
CA ALA A 55 1.93 -6.05 21.91
C ALA A 55 2.90 -4.95 21.47
N LEU A 56 3.96 -5.32 20.73
CA LEU A 56 4.94 -4.37 20.20
C LEU A 56 4.29 -3.35 19.25
N ALA A 57 3.54 -3.83 18.26
CA ALA A 57 2.82 -2.98 17.32
C ALA A 57 1.80 -2.08 18.00
N GLN A 58 1.14 -2.54 19.07
CA GLN A 58 0.21 -1.72 19.86
C GLN A 58 0.93 -0.57 20.58
N GLN A 59 2.11 -0.84 21.16
CA GLN A 59 2.89 0.15 21.94
C GLN A 59 3.67 1.13 21.07
N ALA A 60 4.03 0.77 19.84
CA ALA A 60 4.75 1.65 18.93
C ALA A 60 3.87 2.81 18.43
N ASP A 61 4.50 3.92 18.10
CA ASP A 61 3.86 5.07 17.46
C ASP A 61 3.54 4.76 15.98
N ALA A 62 4.44 4.03 15.30
CA ALA A 62 4.31 3.61 13.91
C ALA A 62 4.83 2.17 13.69
N VAL A 63 4.40 1.54 12.60
CA VAL A 63 4.89 0.24 12.13
C VAL A 63 5.54 0.41 10.75
N LEU A 64 6.75 -0.11 10.57
CA LEU A 64 7.43 -0.20 9.27
C LEU A 64 7.54 -1.67 8.87
N LEU A 65 6.91 -2.05 7.76
CA LEU A 65 6.82 -3.43 7.28
C LEU A 65 7.56 -3.56 5.93
N GLY A 66 8.32 -4.66 5.78
CA GLY A 66 8.96 -5.04 4.52
C GLY A 66 7.97 -5.71 3.59
N ALA A 67 7.86 -7.04 3.66
CA ALA A 67 6.91 -7.80 2.87
C ALA A 67 6.52 -9.09 3.60
N VAL A 68 5.38 -9.70 3.27
CA VAL A 68 4.99 -11.02 3.79
C VAL A 68 4.59 -11.95 2.65
N GLY A 69 4.72 -13.26 2.86
CA GLY A 69 4.26 -14.29 1.94
C GLY A 69 5.36 -14.96 1.13
N GLY A 70 5.01 -16.09 0.52
CA GLY A 70 5.91 -16.90 -0.29
C GLY A 70 5.36 -18.31 -0.54
N PRO A 71 5.76 -18.96 -1.65
CA PRO A 71 5.15 -20.21 -2.11
C PRO A 71 5.32 -21.38 -1.11
N GLN A 72 6.35 -21.32 -0.26
CA GLN A 72 6.60 -22.33 0.76
C GLN A 72 5.51 -22.43 1.82
N TRP A 73 4.68 -21.38 1.99
CA TRP A 73 3.57 -21.36 2.96
C TRP A 73 2.18 -21.50 2.32
N ASP A 74 2.08 -21.63 0.99
CA ASP A 74 0.79 -21.69 0.28
C ASP A 74 -0.06 -22.92 0.66
N SER A 75 0.60 -24.02 1.02
CA SER A 75 -0.05 -25.26 1.43
C SER A 75 -0.53 -25.26 2.88
N LEU A 76 -0.14 -24.25 3.68
CA LEU A 76 -0.55 -24.16 5.07
C LEU A 76 -2.06 -23.93 5.22
N PRO A 77 -2.64 -24.37 6.36
CA PRO A 77 -4.00 -24.00 6.73
C PRO A 77 -4.20 -22.50 6.61
N ARG A 78 -5.38 -22.06 6.11
CA ARG A 78 -5.64 -20.64 5.82
C ARG A 78 -5.31 -19.72 6.99
N ALA A 79 -5.56 -20.14 8.23
CA ALA A 79 -5.28 -19.35 9.44
C ALA A 79 -3.78 -19.11 9.70
N GLN A 80 -2.91 -19.99 9.20
CA GLN A 80 -1.45 -19.91 9.35
C GLN A 80 -0.77 -19.24 8.16
N ARG A 81 -1.49 -18.87 7.10
CA ARG A 81 -0.84 -18.24 5.94
C ARG A 81 -0.29 -16.84 6.30
N PRO A 82 0.88 -16.44 5.77
CA PRO A 82 1.52 -15.17 6.09
C PRO A 82 0.62 -13.94 5.93
N GLU A 83 -0.21 -13.92 4.89
CA GLU A 83 -1.11 -12.79 4.58
C GLU A 83 -2.17 -12.60 5.66
N ARG A 84 -2.51 -13.64 6.45
CA ARG A 84 -3.39 -13.49 7.61
C ARG A 84 -2.78 -12.63 8.69
N GLY A 85 -1.45 -12.65 8.84
CA GLY A 85 -0.76 -11.78 9.77
C GLY A 85 -0.94 -10.31 9.39
N LEU A 86 -0.77 -9.99 8.10
CA LEU A 86 -0.97 -8.64 7.57
C LEU A 86 -2.42 -8.14 7.75
N LEU A 87 -3.41 -9.00 7.48
CA LEU A 87 -4.82 -8.65 7.73
C LEU A 87 -5.09 -8.48 9.23
N GLY A 88 -4.47 -9.31 10.08
CA GLY A 88 -4.60 -9.27 11.53
C GLY A 88 -4.08 -7.97 12.15
N ILE A 89 -2.86 -7.53 11.78
CA ILE A 89 -2.29 -6.27 12.29
C ILE A 89 -3.10 -5.05 11.86
N ARG A 90 -3.58 -5.01 10.61
CA ARG A 90 -4.44 -3.92 10.11
C ARG A 90 -5.75 -3.85 10.89
N GLN A 91 -6.36 -4.99 11.18
CA GLN A 91 -7.58 -5.05 11.98
C GLN A 91 -7.34 -4.65 13.43
N GLN A 92 -6.30 -5.19 14.08
CA GLN A 92 -5.97 -4.90 15.48
C GLN A 92 -5.73 -3.40 15.69
N LEU A 93 -4.96 -2.77 14.80
CA LEU A 93 -4.60 -1.37 14.90
C LEU A 93 -5.66 -0.41 14.33
N GLY A 94 -6.75 -0.94 13.76
CA GLY A 94 -7.81 -0.12 13.16
C GLY A 94 -7.36 0.70 11.95
N LEU A 95 -6.41 0.17 11.16
CA LEU A 95 -5.80 0.85 10.01
C LEU A 95 -6.70 0.79 8.78
N PHE A 96 -7.80 1.55 8.79
CA PHE A 96 -8.84 1.46 7.77
C PHE A 96 -8.51 2.22 6.47
N ALA A 97 -7.58 3.17 6.49
CA ALA A 97 -7.29 4.02 5.34
C ALA A 97 -5.93 3.69 4.71
N ASN A 98 -5.95 3.05 3.54
CA ASN A 98 -4.74 2.79 2.76
C ASN A 98 -4.51 3.90 1.73
N LEU A 99 -3.40 4.61 1.86
CA LEU A 99 -2.92 5.66 0.96
C LEU A 99 -1.86 5.07 0.03
N ARG A 100 -2.17 4.98 -1.26
CA ARG A 100 -1.27 4.48 -2.31
C ARG A 100 -1.04 5.57 -3.36
N PRO A 101 0.02 6.40 -3.22
CA PRO A 101 0.42 7.31 -4.27
C PRO A 101 0.95 6.53 -5.48
N ALA A 102 0.47 6.87 -6.68
CA ALA A 102 1.06 6.43 -7.94
C ALA A 102 1.74 7.63 -8.59
N ILE A 103 3.07 7.66 -8.50
CA ILE A 103 3.91 8.77 -8.94
C ILE A 103 4.88 8.27 -10.00
N LEU A 104 4.89 8.93 -11.17
CA LEU A 104 5.91 8.69 -12.19
C LEU A 104 6.99 9.77 -12.12
N TYR A 105 8.16 9.38 -11.65
CA TYR A 105 9.35 10.23 -11.68
C TYR A 105 9.76 10.51 -13.14
N PRO A 106 10.09 11.76 -13.51
CA PRO A 106 10.56 12.08 -14.86
C PRO A 106 11.73 11.21 -15.33
N GLU A 107 12.62 10.86 -14.41
CA GLU A 107 13.80 10.01 -14.63
C GLU A 107 13.45 8.55 -14.94
N LEU A 108 12.18 8.15 -14.75
CA LEU A 108 11.65 6.81 -14.97
C LEU A 108 10.54 6.81 -16.03
N ALA A 109 10.36 7.89 -16.80
CA ALA A 109 9.27 7.99 -17.76
C ALA A 109 9.27 6.87 -18.82
N ASN A 110 10.44 6.33 -19.16
CA ASN A 110 10.60 5.24 -20.12
C ASN A 110 10.42 3.84 -19.52
N ALA A 111 10.35 3.72 -18.18
CA ALA A 111 10.05 2.46 -17.50
C ALA A 111 8.57 2.09 -17.65
N SER A 112 7.69 3.07 -17.89
CA SER A 112 6.28 2.82 -18.14
C SER A 112 6.06 2.06 -19.45
N SER A 113 5.09 1.15 -19.45
CA SER A 113 4.60 0.51 -20.69
C SER A 113 3.67 1.41 -21.50
N LEU A 114 3.22 2.54 -20.94
CA LEU A 114 2.41 3.53 -21.64
C LEU A 114 3.29 4.47 -22.47
N LYS A 115 2.67 5.10 -23.46
CA LYS A 115 3.33 6.18 -24.20
C LYS A 115 3.66 7.33 -23.24
N PRO A 116 4.88 7.92 -23.29
CA PRO A 116 5.28 8.96 -22.34
C PRO A 116 4.29 10.12 -22.23
N GLU A 117 3.70 10.58 -23.34
CA GLU A 117 2.73 11.68 -23.35
C GLU A 117 1.41 11.38 -22.63
N VAL A 118 1.13 10.11 -22.29
CA VAL A 118 -0.07 9.69 -21.55
C VAL A 118 0.16 9.73 -20.03
N VAL A 119 1.39 9.46 -19.59
CA VAL A 119 1.70 9.12 -18.19
C VAL A 119 2.74 10.03 -17.54
N ALA A 120 3.54 10.77 -18.33
CA ALA A 120 4.53 11.70 -17.79
C ALA A 120 3.89 12.71 -16.83
N GLY A 121 4.48 12.84 -15.64
CA GLY A 121 3.93 13.70 -14.58
C GLY A 121 2.76 13.09 -13.81
N LEU A 122 2.54 11.77 -13.90
CA LEU A 122 1.55 11.09 -13.08
C LEU A 122 1.84 11.33 -11.59
N ASP A 123 0.87 11.90 -10.90
CA ASP A 123 0.83 12.06 -9.45
C ASP A 123 -0.63 11.96 -9.02
N ILE A 124 -1.06 10.75 -8.69
CA ILE A 124 -2.41 10.47 -8.19
C ILE A 124 -2.32 9.76 -6.86
N LEU A 125 -3.37 9.88 -6.06
CA LEU A 125 -3.50 9.18 -4.78
C LEU A 125 -4.73 8.29 -4.80
N ILE A 126 -4.54 6.98 -4.58
CA ILE A 126 -5.64 6.05 -4.34
C ILE A 126 -5.81 5.87 -2.83
N VAL A 127 -7.00 6.15 -2.33
CA VAL A 127 -7.44 5.96 -0.95
C VAL A 127 -8.36 4.74 -0.91
N ARG A 128 -7.82 3.63 -0.43
CA ARG A 128 -8.49 2.33 -0.36
C ARG A 128 -8.96 2.08 1.07
N GLU A 129 -10.24 1.73 1.25
CA GLU A 129 -10.70 1.16 2.52
C GLU A 129 -10.02 -0.20 2.75
N LEU A 130 -9.51 -0.47 3.94
CA LEU A 130 -8.57 -1.59 4.16
C LEU A 130 -9.05 -2.65 5.16
N THR A 131 -10.11 -2.40 5.92
CA THR A 131 -10.50 -3.25 7.07
C THR A 131 -11.89 -3.87 6.96
N GLY A 132 -12.66 -3.55 5.91
CA GLY A 132 -13.99 -4.07 5.64
C GLY A 132 -14.09 -4.77 4.28
N ASP A 133 -15.25 -4.67 3.63
CA ASP A 133 -15.56 -5.29 2.34
C ASP A 133 -15.58 -6.84 2.37
N ILE A 134 -15.70 -7.44 1.18
CA ILE A 134 -15.63 -8.88 0.91
C ILE A 134 -14.36 -9.56 1.45
N TYR A 135 -13.31 -8.79 1.75
CA TYR A 135 -12.05 -9.30 2.30
C TYR A 135 -12.18 -9.75 3.75
N PHE A 136 -13.10 -9.14 4.51
CA PHE A 136 -13.35 -9.47 5.91
C PHE A 136 -14.77 -10.01 6.14
N GLY A 137 -15.68 -9.77 5.19
CA GLY A 137 -17.09 -10.10 5.35
C GLY A 137 -17.41 -11.57 5.65
N GLN A 138 -18.40 -11.73 6.51
CA GLN A 138 -18.96 -12.99 6.98
C GLN A 138 -20.47 -13.04 6.64
N PRO A 139 -21.05 -14.24 6.44
CA PRO A 139 -20.39 -15.55 6.49
C PRO A 139 -19.55 -15.81 5.23
N ARG A 140 -18.59 -16.73 5.31
CA ARG A 140 -17.76 -17.14 4.15
C ARG A 140 -17.26 -18.57 4.27
N GLY A 141 -17.00 -19.22 3.15
CA GLY A 141 -16.40 -20.55 3.17
C GLY A 141 -16.56 -21.33 1.87
N ILE A 142 -16.16 -22.59 1.93
CA ILE A 142 -16.46 -23.61 0.93
C ILE A 142 -17.11 -24.76 1.69
N GLU A 143 -18.31 -25.15 1.29
CA GLU A 143 -19.05 -26.24 1.91
C GLU A 143 -19.77 -27.08 0.86
N MET A 144 -20.18 -28.30 1.23
CA MET A 144 -21.02 -29.12 0.35
C MET A 144 -22.48 -28.68 0.50
N ARG A 145 -23.14 -28.30 -0.61
CA ARG A 145 -24.57 -28.01 -0.65
C ARG A 145 -25.27 -28.86 -1.69
N VAL A 146 -26.56 -29.13 -1.49
CA VAL A 146 -27.42 -29.68 -2.55
C VAL A 146 -28.01 -28.51 -3.32
N LEU A 147 -27.59 -28.35 -4.58
CA LEU A 147 -28.05 -27.32 -5.51
C LEU A 147 -28.70 -28.03 -6.69
N ASP A 148 -29.94 -27.69 -7.01
CA ASP A 148 -30.72 -28.33 -8.09
C ASP A 148 -30.69 -29.87 -8.05
N GLY A 149 -30.76 -30.43 -6.84
CA GLY A 149 -30.74 -31.88 -6.60
C GLY A 149 -29.36 -32.55 -6.70
N ARG A 150 -28.27 -31.79 -6.88
CA ARG A 150 -26.89 -32.30 -6.95
C ARG A 150 -26.07 -31.83 -5.77
N GLN A 151 -25.27 -32.73 -5.21
CA GLN A 151 -24.34 -32.39 -4.14
C GLN A 151 -23.07 -31.79 -4.74
N GLU A 152 -22.82 -30.50 -4.49
CA GLU A 152 -21.74 -29.75 -5.10
C GLU A 152 -20.97 -28.93 -4.05
N ARG A 153 -19.69 -28.64 -4.34
CA ARG A 153 -18.93 -27.67 -3.54
C ARG A 153 -19.45 -26.27 -3.85
N PHE A 154 -19.91 -25.58 -2.82
CA PHE A 154 -20.43 -24.22 -2.90
C PHE A 154 -19.49 -23.29 -2.13
N ALA A 155 -18.93 -22.31 -2.84
CA ALA A 155 -18.05 -21.28 -2.28
C ALA A 155 -18.81 -19.96 -2.16
N PHE A 156 -18.61 -19.24 -1.06
CA PHE A 156 -19.25 -17.95 -0.84
C PHE A 156 -18.40 -16.99 -0.02
N ASN A 157 -18.57 -15.70 -0.32
CA ASN A 157 -18.05 -14.56 0.41
C ASN A 157 -19.13 -13.48 0.46
N THR A 158 -19.18 -12.72 1.54
CA THR A 158 -20.17 -11.65 1.73
C THR A 158 -19.49 -10.29 1.58
N MET A 159 -19.94 -9.49 0.63
CA MET A 159 -19.53 -8.09 0.48
C MET A 159 -20.47 -7.20 1.29
N HIS A 160 -19.95 -6.49 2.29
CA HIS A 160 -20.74 -5.53 3.05
C HIS A 160 -19.92 -4.29 3.44
N TYR A 161 -20.64 -3.21 3.67
CA TYR A 161 -20.17 -2.03 4.39
C TYR A 161 -21.31 -1.49 5.23
N SER A 162 -20.98 -0.98 6.42
CA SER A 162 -21.82 -0.06 7.18
C SER A 162 -21.57 1.39 6.75
N GLU A 163 -22.56 2.25 7.00
CA GLU A 163 -22.43 3.70 6.75
C GLU A 163 -21.19 4.30 7.42
N SER A 164 -20.92 3.93 8.68
CA SER A 164 -19.77 4.44 9.44
C SER A 164 -18.42 4.07 8.82
N GLU A 165 -18.32 2.88 8.21
CA GLU A 165 -17.09 2.44 7.55
C GLU A 165 -16.83 3.23 6.26
N ILE A 166 -17.88 3.56 5.51
CA ILE A 166 -17.78 4.37 4.30
C ILE A 166 -17.48 5.83 4.66
N ARG A 167 -18.21 6.39 5.62
CA ARG A 167 -18.10 7.81 6.00
C ARG A 167 -16.69 8.15 6.49
N ARG A 168 -16.06 7.29 7.29
CA ARG A 168 -14.69 7.53 7.79
C ARG A 168 -13.65 7.55 6.67
N ILE A 169 -13.71 6.64 5.69
CA ILE A 169 -12.72 6.57 4.61
C ILE A 169 -12.93 7.69 3.59
N VAL A 170 -14.18 8.02 3.29
CA VAL A 170 -14.52 9.13 2.39
C VAL A 170 -14.05 10.47 2.96
N ARG A 171 -14.21 10.71 4.28
CA ARG A 171 -13.66 11.90 4.94
C ARG A 171 -12.13 11.98 4.79
N VAL A 172 -11.41 10.88 5.02
CA VAL A 172 -9.95 10.83 4.79
C VAL A 172 -9.61 11.24 3.36
N ALA A 173 -10.35 10.73 2.36
CA ALA A 173 -10.11 11.05 0.96
C ALA A 173 -10.42 12.51 0.61
N PHE A 174 -11.47 13.10 1.17
CA PHE A 174 -11.75 14.53 1.03
C PHE A 174 -10.65 15.41 1.64
N GLU A 175 -10.17 15.08 2.85
CA GLU A 175 -9.07 15.82 3.48
C GLU A 175 -7.76 15.67 2.70
N ALA A 176 -7.51 14.50 2.10
CA ALA A 176 -6.39 14.30 1.19
C ALA A 176 -6.52 15.15 -0.08
N ALA A 177 -7.71 15.21 -0.68
CA ALA A 177 -7.97 16.04 -1.86
C ALA A 177 -7.80 17.54 -1.57
N ARG A 178 -8.19 18.03 -0.38
CA ARG A 178 -7.97 19.42 0.06
C ARG A 178 -6.50 19.83 0.09
N LYS A 179 -5.61 18.88 0.42
CA LYS A 179 -4.15 19.08 0.44
C LYS A 179 -3.51 18.94 -0.96
N ARG A 180 -4.30 18.64 -1.98
CA ARG A 180 -3.89 18.41 -3.37
C ARG A 180 -4.69 19.33 -4.30
N ASN A 181 -5.19 18.82 -5.43
CA ASN A 181 -5.86 19.60 -6.46
C ASN A 181 -7.37 19.73 -6.24
N ARG A 182 -7.87 19.38 -5.04
CA ARG A 182 -9.28 19.50 -4.63
C ARG A 182 -10.24 18.75 -5.54
N LYS A 183 -9.83 17.59 -6.07
CA LYS A 183 -10.68 16.70 -6.86
C LYS A 183 -10.70 15.31 -6.27
N LEU A 184 -11.90 14.77 -6.07
CA LEU A 184 -12.13 13.42 -5.57
C LEU A 184 -12.99 12.63 -6.55
N CYS A 185 -12.49 11.47 -6.97
CA CYS A 185 -13.26 10.49 -7.74
C CYS A 185 -13.61 9.29 -6.85
N SER A 186 -14.89 9.11 -6.52
CA SER A 186 -15.38 7.91 -5.82
C SER A 186 -15.67 6.80 -6.83
N VAL A 187 -15.03 5.64 -6.66
CA VAL A 187 -15.18 4.51 -7.58
C VAL A 187 -16.02 3.39 -6.96
N ASP A 188 -17.04 2.92 -7.67
CA ASP A 188 -18.01 1.92 -7.19
C ASP A 188 -18.56 1.02 -8.33
N LYS A 189 -19.56 0.19 -8.03
CA LYS A 189 -20.31 -0.59 -9.04
C LYS A 189 -21.82 -0.53 -8.73
N MET A 190 -22.32 0.67 -8.42
CA MET A 190 -23.68 0.87 -7.88
C MET A 190 -24.80 0.36 -8.80
N ASN A 191 -24.52 0.28 -10.10
CA ASN A 191 -25.47 -0.21 -11.09
C ASN A 191 -25.74 -1.72 -11.01
N VAL A 192 -25.01 -2.45 -10.16
CA VAL A 192 -25.17 -3.89 -9.94
C VAL A 192 -25.20 -4.26 -8.45
N LEU A 193 -24.43 -3.59 -7.59
CA LEU A 193 -24.20 -4.02 -6.21
C LEU A 193 -24.76 -3.02 -5.19
N GLU A 194 -25.71 -3.45 -4.36
CA GLU A 194 -26.34 -2.65 -3.30
C GLU A 194 -25.32 -2.10 -2.31
N THR A 195 -24.31 -2.90 -1.93
CA THR A 195 -23.21 -2.46 -1.06
C THR A 195 -22.52 -1.20 -1.60
N THR A 196 -22.39 -1.11 -2.92
CA THR A 196 -21.71 -0.01 -3.59
C THR A 196 -22.65 1.12 -4.01
N GLN A 197 -23.97 0.87 -4.02
CA GLN A 197 -24.99 1.92 -4.03
C GLN A 197 -24.96 2.70 -2.71
N LEU A 198 -24.98 1.99 -1.57
CA LEU A 198 -24.83 2.62 -0.25
C LEU A 198 -23.52 3.42 -0.17
N TRP A 199 -22.42 2.87 -0.70
CA TRP A 199 -21.15 3.59 -0.81
C TRP A 199 -21.30 4.95 -1.50
N ARG A 200 -21.95 4.97 -2.67
CA ARG A 200 -22.17 6.19 -3.45
C ARG A 200 -23.04 7.20 -2.70
N ASP A 201 -24.11 6.73 -2.06
CA ASP A 201 -25.03 7.59 -1.31
C ASP A 201 -24.29 8.29 -0.17
N VAL A 202 -23.56 7.53 0.66
CA VAL A 202 -22.77 8.08 1.78
C VAL A 202 -21.66 9.00 1.29
N ALA A 203 -21.00 8.68 0.17
CA ALA A 203 -19.99 9.56 -0.41
C ALA A 203 -20.58 10.91 -0.85
N THR A 204 -21.76 10.88 -1.48
CA THR A 204 -22.50 12.07 -1.92
C THR A 204 -22.97 12.91 -0.74
N GLU A 205 -23.52 12.28 0.30
CA GLU A 205 -23.93 12.97 1.54
C GLU A 205 -22.74 13.67 2.21
N THR A 206 -21.61 12.96 2.32
CA THR A 206 -20.41 13.48 2.95
C THR A 206 -19.86 14.69 2.19
N ALA A 207 -20.05 14.76 0.87
CA ALA A 207 -19.61 15.89 0.06
C ALA A 207 -20.17 17.25 0.50
N ALA A 208 -21.34 17.27 1.16
CA ALA A 208 -21.92 18.50 1.71
C ALA A 208 -21.03 19.17 2.78
N GLU A 209 -20.18 18.39 3.46
CA GLU A 209 -19.19 18.88 4.44
C GLU A 209 -17.93 19.46 3.76
N TYR A 210 -17.77 19.23 2.45
CA TYR A 210 -16.57 19.54 1.65
C TYR A 210 -16.90 20.31 0.36
N PRO A 211 -17.57 21.47 0.44
CA PRO A 211 -18.01 22.23 -0.74
C PRO A 211 -16.86 22.76 -1.62
N ASP A 212 -15.64 22.72 -1.09
CA ASP A 212 -14.42 23.17 -1.74
C ASP A 212 -13.65 22.06 -2.49
N VAL A 213 -14.18 20.84 -2.51
CA VAL A 213 -13.66 19.68 -3.25
C VAL A 213 -14.67 19.23 -4.29
N GLU A 214 -14.25 19.10 -5.55
CA GLU A 214 -15.07 18.55 -6.62
C GLU A 214 -15.21 17.03 -6.47
N LEU A 215 -16.40 16.55 -6.14
CA LEU A 215 -16.73 15.11 -6.14
C LEU A 215 -17.24 14.67 -7.51
N SER A 216 -16.65 13.59 -8.03
CA SER A 216 -17.16 12.84 -9.17
C SER A 216 -17.29 11.36 -8.82
N HIS A 217 -18.07 10.62 -9.60
CA HIS A 217 -18.22 9.18 -9.44
C HIS A 217 -17.89 8.43 -10.73
N MET A 218 -17.29 7.25 -10.60
CA MET A 218 -16.96 6.39 -11.73
C MET A 218 -17.24 4.92 -11.40
N LEU A 219 -17.69 4.15 -12.39
CA LEU A 219 -17.80 2.70 -12.22
C LEU A 219 -16.41 2.06 -12.32
N VAL A 220 -16.14 1.02 -11.54
CA VAL A 220 -14.80 0.39 -11.43
C VAL A 220 -14.23 -0.10 -12.77
N ASP A 221 -15.07 -0.61 -13.66
CA ASP A 221 -14.65 -1.02 -15.01
C ASP A 221 -14.24 0.17 -15.88
N ASN A 222 -14.97 1.29 -15.80
CA ASN A 222 -14.57 2.52 -16.47
C ASN A 222 -13.33 3.13 -15.82
N ALA A 223 -13.18 3.06 -14.49
CA ALA A 223 -12.00 3.56 -13.79
C ALA A 223 -10.73 2.85 -14.25
N ALA A 224 -10.77 1.51 -14.38
CA ALA A 224 -9.67 0.74 -14.95
C ALA A 224 -9.32 1.22 -16.38
N MET A 225 -10.33 1.36 -17.25
CA MET A 225 -10.12 1.90 -18.60
C MET A 225 -9.52 3.32 -18.59
N GLN A 226 -9.97 4.20 -17.69
CA GLN A 226 -9.49 5.58 -17.59
C GLN A 226 -8.07 5.69 -17.05
N LEU A 227 -7.67 4.80 -16.13
CA LEU A 227 -6.30 4.69 -15.64
C LEU A 227 -5.33 4.41 -16.80
N VAL A 228 -5.67 3.52 -17.73
CA VAL A 228 -4.84 3.28 -18.92
C VAL A 228 -4.94 4.42 -19.94
N ARG A 229 -6.15 4.94 -20.16
CA ARG A 229 -6.43 5.87 -21.27
C ARG A 229 -5.93 7.29 -21.01
N LYS A 230 -6.15 7.81 -19.80
CA LYS A 230 -5.85 9.21 -19.41
C LYS A 230 -5.72 9.30 -17.88
N PRO A 231 -4.67 8.73 -17.28
CA PRO A 231 -4.54 8.68 -15.82
C PRO A 231 -4.38 10.07 -15.19
N LEU A 232 -3.78 11.02 -15.91
CA LEU A 232 -3.59 12.42 -15.47
C LEU A 232 -4.90 13.20 -15.25
N GLN A 233 -6.07 12.62 -15.52
CA GLN A 233 -7.35 13.25 -15.21
C GLN A 233 -7.69 13.19 -13.71
N PHE A 234 -7.10 12.25 -12.98
CA PHE A 234 -7.39 12.03 -11.57
C PHE A 234 -6.47 12.87 -10.67
N ASP A 235 -6.94 13.11 -9.45
CA ASP A 235 -6.14 13.65 -8.34
C ASP A 235 -6.16 12.67 -7.18
N VAL A 236 -7.32 12.55 -6.52
CA VAL A 236 -7.57 11.53 -5.50
C VAL A 236 -8.69 10.60 -5.98
N LEU A 237 -8.47 9.30 -5.86
CA LEU A 237 -9.51 8.28 -6.02
C LEU A 237 -9.82 7.66 -4.66
N VAL A 238 -11.10 7.40 -4.37
CA VAL A 238 -11.51 6.65 -3.16
C VAL A 238 -12.41 5.49 -3.52
N THR A 239 -12.16 4.32 -2.94
CA THR A 239 -12.94 3.11 -3.23
C THR A 239 -12.82 2.05 -2.13
N GLY A 240 -13.69 1.04 -2.20
CA GLY A 240 -13.68 -0.09 -1.28
C GLY A 240 -12.46 -1.00 -1.43
N ASN A 241 -12.21 -1.85 -0.44
CA ASN A 241 -11.05 -2.73 -0.35
C ASN A 241 -10.74 -3.53 -1.62
N LEU A 242 -11.71 -4.28 -2.18
CA LEU A 242 -11.45 -5.12 -3.36
C LEU A 242 -11.11 -4.29 -4.60
N PHE A 243 -11.88 -3.23 -4.86
CA PHE A 243 -11.65 -2.39 -6.04
C PHE A 243 -10.37 -1.56 -5.90
N GLY A 244 -10.08 -1.07 -4.69
CA GLY A 244 -8.88 -0.33 -4.38
C GLY A 244 -7.63 -1.19 -4.53
N ASP A 245 -7.71 -2.48 -4.19
CA ASP A 245 -6.64 -3.43 -4.47
C ASP A 245 -6.26 -3.42 -5.95
N ILE A 246 -7.23 -3.75 -6.80
CA ILE A 246 -7.07 -3.91 -8.24
C ILE A 246 -6.60 -2.61 -8.89
N LEU A 247 -7.30 -1.50 -8.62
CA LEU A 247 -7.00 -0.20 -9.26
C LEU A 247 -5.65 0.36 -8.79
N SER A 248 -5.25 0.09 -7.55
CA SER A 248 -3.95 0.56 -7.06
C SER A 248 -2.79 -0.23 -7.66
N ASP A 249 -2.95 -1.54 -7.87
CA ASP A 249 -1.96 -2.36 -8.56
C ASP A 249 -1.90 -2.02 -10.05
N GLU A 250 -3.04 -1.71 -10.68
CA GLU A 250 -3.09 -1.20 -12.05
C GLU A 250 -2.34 0.14 -12.16
N ALA A 251 -2.69 1.13 -11.32
CA ALA A 251 -2.05 2.44 -11.29
C ALA A 251 -0.54 2.32 -11.01
N ALA A 252 -0.16 1.37 -10.16
CA ALA A 252 1.22 1.08 -9.86
C ALA A 252 2.00 0.67 -11.12
N MET A 253 1.45 -0.25 -11.90
CA MET A 253 2.08 -0.72 -13.13
C MET A 253 2.15 0.35 -14.22
N LEU A 254 1.25 1.36 -14.21
CA LEU A 254 1.35 2.50 -15.13
C LEU A 254 2.65 3.29 -14.91
N THR A 255 3.19 3.31 -13.69
CA THR A 255 4.44 4.03 -13.39
C THR A 255 5.69 3.27 -13.85
N GLY A 256 5.54 2.04 -14.37
CA GLY A 256 6.65 1.23 -14.89
C GLY A 256 7.38 0.38 -13.86
N SER A 257 7.33 0.73 -12.57
CA SER A 257 7.80 -0.17 -11.52
C SER A 257 6.99 -0.06 -10.24
N ILE A 258 6.39 -1.18 -9.87
CA ILE A 258 5.81 -1.38 -8.53
C ILE A 258 6.86 -1.23 -7.42
N GLY A 259 8.15 -1.42 -7.75
CA GLY A 259 9.32 -1.26 -6.87
C GLY A 259 9.57 0.16 -6.37
N MET A 260 8.84 1.16 -6.89
CA MET A 260 8.97 2.57 -6.52
C MET A 260 7.85 3.10 -5.62
N LEU A 261 6.84 2.29 -5.33
CA LEU A 261 5.59 2.79 -4.78
C LEU A 261 5.48 2.50 -3.28
N PRO A 262 5.49 3.55 -2.46
CA PRO A 262 5.24 3.40 -1.04
C PRO A 262 3.75 3.26 -0.76
N SER A 263 3.41 2.75 0.42
CA SER A 263 2.03 2.65 0.91
C SER A 263 1.98 2.97 2.39
N ALA A 264 0.88 3.57 2.83
CA ALA A 264 0.58 3.82 4.24
C ALA A 264 -0.84 3.34 4.56
N SER A 265 -0.99 2.61 5.66
CA SER A 265 -2.28 2.22 6.23
C SER A 265 -2.45 2.95 7.54
N LEU A 266 -3.44 3.84 7.65
CA LEU A 266 -3.61 4.76 8.77
C LEU A 266 -4.87 4.46 9.57
N ASP A 267 -4.80 4.66 10.89
CA ASP A 267 -5.96 4.76 11.77
C ASP A 267 -6.55 6.18 11.77
N ALA A 268 -7.57 6.39 12.63
CA ALA A 268 -8.22 7.69 12.79
C ALA A 268 -7.32 8.76 13.45
N ASN A 269 -6.25 8.35 14.13
CA ASN A 269 -5.35 9.20 14.92
C ASN A 269 -3.96 9.34 14.27
N HIS A 270 -3.85 9.02 12.98
CA HIS A 270 -2.62 9.09 12.18
C HIS A 270 -1.52 8.09 12.55
N LYS A 271 -1.76 7.14 13.45
CA LYS A 271 -0.87 5.99 13.63
C LYS A 271 -0.95 5.12 12.37
N GLY A 272 0.22 4.75 11.85
CA GLY A 272 0.31 4.07 10.56
C GLY A 272 1.14 2.80 10.55
N LEU A 273 0.80 1.91 9.62
CA LEU A 273 1.68 0.89 9.07
C LEU A 273 2.14 1.32 7.68
N TYR A 274 3.45 1.35 7.47
CA TYR A 274 4.09 1.81 6.25
C TYR A 274 4.82 0.64 5.59
N GLU A 275 4.54 0.40 4.32
CA GLU A 275 5.06 -0.76 3.59
C GLU A 275 5.19 -0.42 2.10
N PRO A 276 6.13 -1.02 1.37
CA PRO A 276 6.11 -0.95 -0.09
C PRO A 276 4.83 -1.62 -0.64
N CYS A 277 4.33 -1.15 -1.78
CA CYS A 277 3.18 -1.79 -2.45
C CYS A 277 3.52 -3.18 -3.00
N HIS A 278 4.78 -3.46 -3.29
CA HIS A 278 5.22 -4.74 -3.85
C HIS A 278 5.30 -5.85 -2.80
N GLY A 279 5.06 -7.09 -3.22
CA GLY A 279 5.15 -8.26 -2.35
C GLY A 279 6.58 -8.74 -2.06
N SER A 280 6.70 -9.97 -1.57
CA SER A 280 7.95 -10.57 -1.06
C SER A 280 8.95 -11.03 -2.12
N ALA A 281 8.59 -11.00 -3.41
CA ALA A 281 9.44 -11.38 -4.56
C ALA A 281 10.36 -12.61 -4.32
N PRO A 282 9.79 -13.81 -4.08
CA PRO A 282 10.56 -15.00 -3.67
C PRO A 282 11.63 -15.45 -4.66
N ASP A 283 11.49 -15.11 -5.95
CA ASP A 283 12.43 -15.42 -7.03
C ASP A 283 13.76 -14.66 -6.93
N ILE A 284 13.78 -13.53 -6.21
CA ILE A 284 14.96 -12.67 -6.03
C ILE A 284 15.40 -12.52 -4.56
N ALA A 285 14.67 -13.13 -3.62
CA ALA A 285 14.96 -13.04 -2.18
C ALA A 285 16.39 -13.48 -1.84
N GLY A 286 17.09 -12.68 -1.05
CA GLY A 286 18.45 -12.96 -0.56
C GLY A 286 19.54 -12.79 -1.61
N ARG A 287 19.23 -12.23 -2.78
CA ARG A 287 20.19 -12.03 -3.89
C ARG A 287 20.72 -10.59 -3.96
N GLY A 288 20.26 -9.69 -3.08
CA GLY A 288 20.64 -8.28 -3.09
C GLY A 288 20.22 -7.53 -4.35
N LEU A 289 19.14 -7.97 -5.00
CA LEU A 289 18.64 -7.40 -6.27
C LEU A 289 17.37 -6.55 -6.10
N ALA A 290 16.71 -6.65 -4.95
CA ALA A 290 15.46 -5.94 -4.66
C ALA A 290 15.66 -4.42 -4.69
N ASN A 291 14.65 -3.68 -5.12
CA ASN A 291 14.64 -2.23 -5.08
C ASN A 291 14.22 -1.75 -3.67
N PRO A 292 15.07 -1.06 -2.90
CA PRO A 292 14.69 -0.59 -1.56
C PRO A 292 13.90 0.72 -1.59
N LEU A 293 13.78 1.39 -2.75
CA LEU A 293 13.28 2.77 -2.83
C LEU A 293 11.83 2.90 -2.37
N ALA A 294 10.93 1.96 -2.69
CA ALA A 294 9.57 1.97 -2.16
C ALA A 294 9.52 1.89 -0.62
N THR A 295 10.39 1.09 0.00
CA THR A 295 10.42 0.97 1.48
C THR A 295 11.01 2.23 2.12
N ILE A 296 12.05 2.81 1.50
CA ILE A 296 12.62 4.09 1.91
C ILE A 296 11.58 5.22 1.80
N LEU A 297 10.82 5.28 0.71
CA LEU A 297 9.73 6.24 0.54
C LEU A 297 8.56 5.99 1.50
N SER A 298 8.32 4.73 1.90
CA SER A 298 7.35 4.39 2.93
C SER A 298 7.79 4.93 4.30
N ALA A 299 9.08 4.88 4.60
CA ALA A 299 9.64 5.55 5.77
C ALA A 299 9.49 7.09 5.70
N ALA A 300 9.59 7.70 4.51
CA ALA A 300 9.27 9.12 4.34
C ALA A 300 7.79 9.42 4.63
N MET A 301 6.86 8.58 4.13
CA MET A 301 5.43 8.67 4.48
C MET A 301 5.20 8.53 5.99
N MET A 302 5.95 7.66 6.67
CA MET A 302 5.89 7.49 8.13
C MET A 302 6.26 8.78 8.87
N LEU A 303 7.38 9.39 8.49
CA LEU A 303 7.83 10.66 9.04
C LEU A 303 6.79 11.76 8.82
N ARG A 304 6.20 11.84 7.62
CA ARG A 304 5.16 12.82 7.28
C ARG A 304 3.87 12.61 8.06
N TYR A 305 3.29 11.41 7.99
CA TYR A 305 1.91 11.19 8.43
C TYR A 305 1.79 10.86 9.92
N THR A 306 2.66 10.00 10.47
CA THR A 306 2.60 9.68 11.92
C THR A 306 3.34 10.71 12.75
N PHE A 307 4.57 11.07 12.35
CA PHE A 307 5.46 11.88 13.19
C PHE A 307 5.43 13.39 12.90
N ALA A 308 4.69 13.82 11.87
CA ALA A 308 4.61 15.22 11.43
C ALA A 308 6.00 15.87 11.15
N GLN A 309 6.98 15.07 10.73
CA GLN A 309 8.35 15.47 10.39
C GLN A 309 8.49 15.74 8.88
N GLU A 310 7.79 16.76 8.38
CA GLU A 310 7.73 17.05 6.93
C GLU A 310 9.11 17.34 6.32
N SER A 311 9.97 18.09 7.02
CA SER A 311 11.32 18.40 6.52
C SER A 311 12.17 17.15 6.34
N ALA A 312 12.06 16.19 7.27
CA ALA A 312 12.78 14.92 7.19
C ALA A 312 12.22 14.01 6.08
N ALA A 313 10.89 13.96 5.92
CA ALA A 313 10.25 13.25 4.81
C ALA A 313 10.72 13.80 3.45
N LEU A 314 10.68 15.12 3.26
CA LEU A 314 11.16 15.78 2.03
C LEU A 314 12.64 15.53 1.77
N ARG A 315 13.47 15.45 2.82
CA ARG A 315 14.89 15.14 2.68
C ARG A 315 15.11 13.75 2.07
N ILE A 316 14.36 12.73 2.53
CA ILE A 316 14.39 11.39 1.93
C ILE A 316 13.89 11.42 0.48
N GLU A 317 12.73 12.04 0.22
CA GLU A 317 12.14 12.10 -1.12
C GLU A 317 13.07 12.77 -2.13
N ASN A 318 13.71 13.87 -1.72
CA ASN A 318 14.69 14.58 -2.55
C ASN A 318 15.97 13.76 -2.78
N ALA A 319 16.43 13.02 -1.77
CA ALA A 319 17.57 12.11 -1.93
C ALA A 319 17.27 11.01 -2.96
N VAL A 320 16.08 10.40 -2.91
CA VAL A 320 15.63 9.41 -3.91
C VAL A 320 15.60 10.03 -5.31
N ARG A 321 15.01 11.22 -5.48
CA ARG A 321 15.01 11.94 -6.77
C ARG A 321 16.42 12.18 -7.29
N LYS A 322 17.33 12.63 -6.42
CA LYS A 322 18.73 12.90 -6.76
C LYS A 322 19.47 11.64 -7.23
N VAL A 323 19.25 10.51 -6.55
CA VAL A 323 19.85 9.21 -6.94
C VAL A 323 19.34 8.74 -8.29
N LEU A 324 18.03 8.88 -8.56
CA LEU A 324 17.47 8.59 -9.88
C LEU A 324 18.04 9.52 -10.96
N ALA A 325 18.20 10.81 -10.67
CA ALA A 325 18.81 11.77 -11.60
C ALA A 325 20.30 11.50 -11.86
N GLN A 326 21.01 10.92 -10.90
CA GLN A 326 22.40 10.45 -11.06
C GLN A 326 22.53 9.16 -11.89
N GLY A 327 21.41 8.57 -12.31
CA GLY A 327 21.39 7.39 -13.17
C GLY A 327 21.48 6.05 -12.44
N TYR A 328 21.40 6.02 -11.11
CA TYR A 328 21.35 4.75 -10.37
C TYR A 328 20.02 4.05 -10.60
N ARG A 329 20.06 2.74 -10.92
CA ARG A 329 18.88 1.90 -11.13
C ARG A 329 19.08 0.52 -10.51
N THR A 330 18.09 0.00 -9.81
CA THR A 330 17.98 -1.43 -9.51
C THR A 330 17.47 -2.20 -10.73
N ALA A 331 17.47 -3.52 -10.68
CA ALA A 331 17.21 -4.36 -11.85
C ALA A 331 15.82 -4.16 -12.48
N ASP A 332 14.81 -3.85 -11.66
CA ASP A 332 13.41 -3.61 -12.05
C ASP A 332 13.19 -2.30 -12.82
N ILE A 333 14.06 -1.30 -12.64
CA ILE A 333 13.97 0.02 -13.29
C ILE A 333 15.19 0.30 -14.18
N HIS A 334 15.98 -0.72 -14.51
CA HIS A 334 17.21 -0.54 -15.27
C HIS A 334 16.94 -0.26 -16.75
N GLU A 335 17.61 0.77 -17.27
CA GLU A 335 17.61 1.12 -18.69
C GLU A 335 19.05 1.16 -19.23
N PRO A 336 19.27 0.86 -20.52
CA PRO A 336 20.58 0.99 -21.15
C PRO A 336 21.18 2.39 -20.95
N GLY A 337 22.45 2.45 -20.53
CA GLY A 337 23.13 3.72 -20.24
C GLY A 337 23.00 4.20 -18.78
N MET A 338 22.17 3.54 -17.97
CA MET A 338 22.06 3.80 -16.53
C MET A 338 22.99 2.91 -15.70
N GLN A 339 23.32 3.34 -14.48
CA GLN A 339 24.16 2.59 -13.56
C GLN A 339 23.34 1.55 -12.80
N LYS A 340 23.44 0.29 -13.22
CA LYS A 340 22.78 -0.83 -12.54
C LYS A 340 23.45 -1.12 -11.18
N VAL A 341 22.67 -1.17 -10.11
CA VAL A 341 23.12 -1.46 -8.74
C VAL A 341 22.20 -2.47 -8.05
N GLY A 342 22.72 -3.13 -7.01
CA GLY A 342 21.92 -3.97 -6.10
C GLY A 342 21.32 -3.16 -4.95
N THR A 343 20.57 -3.83 -4.08
CA THR A 343 19.80 -3.24 -2.96
C THR A 343 20.66 -2.36 -2.06
N ARG A 344 21.77 -2.91 -1.55
CA ARG A 344 22.67 -2.19 -0.64
C ARG A 344 23.32 -0.98 -1.28
N ALA A 345 23.79 -1.11 -2.51
CA ALA A 345 24.42 -0.01 -3.24
C ALA A 345 23.42 1.10 -3.60
N MET A 346 22.14 0.77 -3.82
CA MET A 346 21.07 1.77 -3.94
C MET A 346 20.85 2.50 -2.62
N GLY A 347 20.79 1.79 -1.49
CA GLY A 347 20.70 2.40 -0.15
C GLY A 347 21.89 3.31 0.16
N ASP A 348 23.11 2.89 -0.19
CA ASP A 348 24.33 3.69 -0.07
C ASP A 348 24.24 5.00 -0.89
N ALA A 349 23.70 4.94 -2.10
CA ALA A 349 23.50 6.11 -2.95
C ALA A 349 22.49 7.09 -2.33
N VAL A 350 21.38 6.58 -1.76
CA VAL A 350 20.39 7.40 -1.05
C VAL A 350 21.02 8.08 0.15
N LEU A 351 21.78 7.34 0.98
CA LEU A 351 22.48 7.88 2.14
C LEU A 351 23.47 8.99 1.76
N ALA A 352 24.21 8.82 0.66
CA ALA A 352 25.12 9.85 0.14
C ALA A 352 24.38 11.09 -0.41
N ALA A 353 23.10 10.96 -0.73
CA ALA A 353 22.26 12.02 -1.28
C ALA A 353 21.44 12.79 -0.23
N LEU A 354 21.38 12.32 1.04
CA LEU A 354 20.59 12.89 2.14
C LEU A 354 21.01 14.31 2.56
#